data_AF-A0A958P4E0-F1
#
_entry.id   AF-A0A958P4E0-F1
#
_cell.length_a   1.000
_cell.length_b   1.000
_cell.length_c   1.000
_cell.angle_alpha   90.00
_cell.angle_beta   90.00
_cell.angle_gamma   90.00
#
_symmetry.space_group_name_H-M   'P 1'
#
loop_
_entity.id
_entity.type
_entity.pdbx_description
1 polymer ?
#
loop_
_entity_poly.entity_id
_entity_poly.type
_entity_poly.pdbx_seq_one_letter_code
_entity_poly.pdbx_strand_id
1 'polypeptide(L)'
;ADVNYIEGVNFMGVDASDENSNDDVVVKGEFHIPVNVPVQFVMRSIDIIHSAYMPHFRAQMNCVPGLKTQFNFTPTITTKEMKEITQNDEFEYVLLCNKICGAAHYNMQMNIVVDSKEDYEKWLAEQKTFAE
;
A
#
# COMPACT_ATOMS: atom_id res chain seq x y z
N ALA A 1 8.05 -12.49 -0.98
CA ALA A 1 8.70 -11.55 -1.92
C ALA A 1 10.14 -11.19 -1.50
N ASP A 2 11.09 -11.24 -2.44
CA ASP A 2 12.53 -10.91 -2.33
C ASP A 2 12.92 -9.91 -3.45
N VAL A 3 14.01 -9.14 -3.30
CA VAL A 3 14.48 -8.22 -4.35
C VAL A 3 15.18 -8.97 -5.49
N ASN A 4 15.71 -10.16 -5.21
CA ASN A 4 16.40 -11.00 -6.19
C ASN A 4 15.46 -11.64 -7.22
N TYR A 5 14.15 -11.70 -6.93
CA TYR A 5 13.13 -12.23 -7.84
C TYR A 5 12.52 -11.17 -8.76
N ILE A 6 13.00 -9.92 -8.70
CA ILE A 6 12.47 -8.82 -9.53
C ILE A 6 13.01 -8.96 -10.95
N GLU A 7 12.22 -9.59 -11.82
CA GLU A 7 12.53 -9.73 -13.25
C GLU A 7 11.26 -9.57 -14.11
N GLY A 8 11.39 -8.86 -15.25
CA GLY A 8 10.33 -8.72 -16.25
C GLY A 8 9.01 -8.23 -15.68
N VAL A 9 8.00 -9.11 -15.66
CA VAL A 9 6.64 -8.84 -15.15
C VAL A 9 6.53 -8.91 -13.62
N ASN A 10 7.48 -9.53 -12.92
CA ASN A 10 7.48 -9.68 -11.45
C ASN A 10 8.13 -8.47 -10.76
N PHE A 11 7.58 -7.27 -10.97
CA PHE A 11 8.14 -6.04 -10.42
C PHE A 11 8.12 -5.98 -8.87
N MET A 12 7.26 -6.76 -8.22
CA MET A 12 7.20 -6.87 -6.76
C MET A 12 8.13 -7.93 -6.18
N GLY A 13 8.77 -8.77 -7.01
CA GLY A 13 9.68 -9.82 -6.59
C GLY A 13 8.99 -10.91 -5.76
N VAL A 14 7.76 -11.28 -6.13
CA VAL A 14 7.02 -12.40 -5.55
C VAL A 14 7.79 -13.70 -5.80
N ASP A 15 7.86 -14.59 -4.81
CA ASP A 15 8.56 -15.87 -4.95
C ASP A 15 7.58 -16.93 -5.45
N ALA A 16 7.59 -17.23 -6.75
CA ALA A 16 6.68 -18.20 -7.35
C ALA A 16 6.87 -19.64 -6.82
N SER A 17 7.94 -19.92 -6.07
CA SER A 17 8.14 -21.22 -5.43
C SER A 17 7.45 -21.35 -4.06
N ASP A 18 7.01 -20.24 -3.47
CA ASP A 18 6.24 -20.22 -2.22
C ASP A 18 4.76 -20.49 -2.52
N GLU A 19 4.18 -21.55 -1.94
CA GLU A 19 2.77 -21.87 -2.11
C GLU A 19 1.84 -20.73 -1.64
N ASN A 20 2.26 -19.95 -0.63
CA ASN A 20 1.50 -18.82 -0.09
C ASN A 20 1.67 -17.54 -0.91
N SER A 21 2.35 -17.60 -2.06
CA SER A 21 2.43 -16.48 -3.00
C SER A 21 1.32 -16.53 -4.05
N ASN A 22 0.63 -17.67 -4.19
CA ASN A 22 -0.38 -17.86 -5.24
C ASN A 22 -1.66 -17.06 -4.99
N ASP A 23 -1.93 -16.69 -3.74
CA ASP A 23 -3.03 -15.83 -3.30
C ASP A 23 -2.61 -14.35 -3.19
N ASP A 24 -1.35 -14.01 -3.49
CA ASP A 24 -0.89 -12.62 -3.49
C ASP A 24 -1.60 -11.83 -4.60
N VAL A 25 -2.29 -10.74 -4.21
CA VAL A 25 -2.91 -9.80 -5.14
C VAL A 25 -1.97 -8.61 -5.36
N VAL A 26 -1.47 -8.49 -6.59
CA VAL A 26 -0.49 -7.45 -6.95
C VAL A 26 -1.20 -6.26 -7.59
N VAL A 27 -1.30 -5.16 -6.83
CA VAL A 27 -1.92 -3.91 -7.28
C VAL A 27 -0.90 -2.84 -7.67
N LYS A 28 -1.30 -1.92 -8.55
CA LYS A 28 -0.48 -0.79 -9.00
C LYS A 28 -1.27 0.52 -8.82
N GLY A 29 -0.59 1.55 -8.33
CA GLY A 29 -1.10 2.93 -8.31
C GLY A 29 -1.91 3.30 -7.07
N GLU A 30 -2.78 2.41 -6.58
CA GLU A 30 -3.55 2.57 -5.34
C GLU A 30 -3.73 1.23 -4.63
N PHE A 31 -4.05 1.27 -3.34
CA PHE A 31 -4.42 0.08 -2.58
C PHE A 31 -5.59 0.35 -1.65
N HIS A 32 -6.40 -0.69 -1.47
CA HIS A 32 -7.63 -0.63 -0.70
C HIS A 32 -7.43 -1.34 0.65
N ILE A 33 -8.03 -0.81 1.71
CA ILE A 33 -8.04 -1.41 3.04
C ILE A 33 -9.44 -1.34 3.67
N PRO A 34 -9.90 -2.38 4.37
CA PRO A 34 -11.21 -2.38 5.01
C PRO A 34 -11.22 -1.57 6.32
N VAL A 35 -12.27 -0.78 6.54
CA VAL A 35 -12.50 -0.04 7.79
C VAL A 35 -12.70 -0.98 8.98
N ASN A 36 -12.22 -0.58 10.16
CA ASN A 36 -12.31 -1.31 11.44
C ASN A 36 -11.64 -2.70 11.47
N VAL A 37 -10.76 -2.99 10.50
CA VAL A 37 -9.98 -4.23 10.46
C VAL A 37 -8.50 -3.89 10.69
N PRO A 38 -7.78 -4.61 11.57
CA PRO A 38 -6.35 -4.39 11.74
C PRO A 38 -5.59 -4.81 10.48
N VAL A 39 -4.84 -3.87 9.90
CA VAL A 39 -3.99 -4.08 8.72
C VAL A 39 -2.53 -4.02 9.15
N GLN A 40 -1.75 -5.00 8.71
CA GLN A 40 -0.31 -5.00 8.85
C GLN A 40 0.34 -4.48 7.58
N PHE A 41 1.04 -3.36 7.70
CA PHE A 41 1.89 -2.86 6.62
C PHE A 41 3.28 -3.44 6.79
N VAL A 42 3.73 -4.23 5.81
CA VAL A 42 5.11 -4.70 5.71
C VAL A 42 5.76 -4.00 4.53
N MET A 43 6.75 -3.16 4.81
CA MET A 43 7.41 -2.34 3.81
C MET A 43 8.88 -2.69 3.70
N ARG A 44 9.41 -2.46 2.50
CA ARG A 44 10.82 -2.61 2.17
C ARG A 44 11.22 -1.57 1.15
N SER A 45 12.53 -1.33 1.05
CA SER A 45 13.08 -0.59 -0.08
C SER A 45 13.99 -1.49 -0.92
N ILE A 46 13.98 -1.27 -2.22
CA ILE A 46 14.81 -1.96 -3.21
C ILE A 46 16.10 -1.19 -3.53
N ASP A 47 16.15 0.11 -3.23
CA ASP A 47 17.18 1.02 -3.69
C ASP A 47 17.79 1.84 -2.54
N ILE A 48 17.08 2.85 -2.05
CA ILE A 48 17.55 3.83 -1.05
C ILE A 48 16.54 3.96 0.09
N ILE A 49 16.89 4.70 1.14
CA ILE A 49 15.97 4.94 2.24
C ILE A 49 14.82 5.84 1.75
N HIS A 50 13.60 5.29 1.80
CA HIS A 50 12.36 6.06 1.67
C HIS A 50 11.70 6.23 3.02
N SER A 51 10.61 7.01 3.05
CA SER A 51 9.75 7.08 4.22
C SER A 51 8.30 7.10 3.78
N ALA A 52 7.61 5.98 3.94
CA ALA A 52 6.17 5.88 3.77
C ALA A 52 5.47 6.77 4.81
N TYR A 53 4.88 7.87 4.36
CA TYR A 53 4.21 8.83 5.20
C TYR A 53 2.73 8.94 4.84
N MET A 54 1.90 8.72 5.84
CA MET A 54 0.46 8.66 5.76
C MET A 54 -0.12 9.81 6.60
N PRO A 55 -0.29 11.03 6.03
CA PRO A 55 -0.49 12.25 6.81
C PRO A 55 -1.79 12.21 7.62
N HIS A 56 -2.87 11.75 6.98
CA HIS A 56 -4.19 11.67 7.58
C HIS A 56 -4.29 10.62 8.69
N PHE A 57 -3.46 9.58 8.61
CA PHE A 57 -3.36 8.52 9.62
C PHE A 57 -2.32 8.85 10.70
N ARG A 58 -1.59 9.98 10.56
CA ARG A 58 -0.48 10.38 11.44
C ARG A 58 0.57 9.28 11.63
N ALA A 59 0.75 8.47 10.60
CA ALA A 59 1.64 7.32 10.60
C ALA A 59 2.80 7.56 9.64
N GLN A 60 3.98 7.11 10.04
CA GLN A 60 5.18 7.17 9.22
C GLN A 60 6.06 5.95 9.51
N MET A 61 6.67 5.39 8.48
CA MET A 61 7.68 4.34 8.61
C MET A 61 8.76 4.48 7.56
N ASN A 62 10.02 4.34 7.97
CA ASN A 62 11.14 4.32 7.02
C ASN A 62 11.18 2.98 6.29
N CYS A 63 11.36 3.02 4.98
CA CYS A 63 11.62 1.85 4.16
C CYS A 63 13.13 1.77 3.95
N VAL A 64 13.80 0.83 4.61
CA VAL A 64 15.26 0.73 4.65
C VAL A 64 15.72 -0.42 3.75
N PRO A 65 16.68 -0.20 2.84
CA PRO A 65 17.25 -1.29 2.04
C PRO A 65 17.83 -2.39 2.93
N GLY A 66 17.46 -3.65 2.68
CA GLY A 66 17.92 -4.81 3.43
C GLY A 66 17.21 -5.08 4.77
N LEU A 67 16.23 -4.26 5.16
CA LEU A 67 15.42 -4.47 6.38
C LEU A 67 13.94 -4.34 6.08
N LYS A 68 13.15 -5.34 6.48
CA LYS A 68 11.68 -5.24 6.47
C LYS A 68 11.24 -4.42 7.68
N THR A 69 10.52 -3.33 7.44
CA THR A 69 9.90 -2.53 8.49
C THR A 69 8.40 -2.78 8.47
N GLN A 70 7.78 -2.77 9.64
CA GLN A 70 6.35 -3.06 9.74
C GLN A 70 5.67 -2.22 10.82
N PHE A 71 4.40 -1.91 10.59
CA PHE A 71 3.52 -1.40 11.62
C PHE A 71 2.11 -1.94 11.39
N ASN A 72 1.33 -1.99 12.47
CA ASN A 72 -0.08 -2.34 12.40
C ASN A 72 -0.91 -1.07 12.54
N PHE A 73 -1.97 -0.96 11.76
CA PHE A 73 -2.87 0.17 11.78
C PHE A 73 -4.30 -0.29 11.53
N THR A 74 -5.26 0.28 12.25
CA THR A 74 -6.69 0.01 12.06
C THR A 74 -7.37 1.31 11.61
N PRO A 75 -7.80 1.41 10.35
CA PRO A 75 -8.55 2.58 9.87
C PRO A 75 -9.92 2.65 10.57
N THR A 76 -10.33 3.84 10.98
CA THR A 76 -11.60 4.06 11.71
C THR A 76 -12.66 4.80 10.92
N ILE A 77 -12.28 5.45 9.82
CA ILE A 77 -13.17 6.26 8.97
C ILE A 77 -12.88 5.87 7.52
N THR A 78 -13.93 5.64 6.74
CA THR A 78 -13.83 5.32 5.31
C THR A 78 -13.46 6.56 4.49
N THR A 79 -12.95 6.36 3.26
CA THR A 79 -12.68 7.48 2.34
C THR A 79 -13.96 8.26 2.03
N LYS A 80 -15.09 7.56 1.87
CA LYS A 80 -16.42 8.17 1.64
C LYS A 80 -16.84 9.06 2.81
N GLU A 81 -16.76 8.56 4.05
CA GLU A 81 -17.09 9.35 5.24
C GLU A 81 -16.17 10.56 5.41
N MET A 82 -14.88 10.43 5.09
CA MET A 82 -13.97 11.59 5.16
C MET A 82 -14.28 12.67 4.14
N LYS A 83 -14.73 12.31 2.92
CA LYS A 83 -15.20 13.29 1.92
C LYS A 83 -16.35 14.11 2.48
N GLU A 84 -17.30 13.46 3.15
CA GLU A 84 -18.43 14.12 3.81
C GLU A 84 -17.99 15.02 4.98
N ILE A 85 -17.10 14.51 5.86
CA ILE A 85 -16.59 15.27 7.02
C ILE A 85 -15.83 16.53 6.58
N THR A 86 -15.00 16.40 5.54
CA THR A 86 -14.18 17.50 5.02
C THR A 86 -14.93 18.40 4.06
N GLN A 87 -16.14 18.01 3.64
CA GLN A 87 -16.93 18.68 2.59
C GLN A 87 -16.11 18.88 1.31
N ASN A 88 -15.32 17.86 0.96
CA ASN A 88 -14.42 17.87 -0.18
C ASN A 88 -14.53 16.55 -0.93
N ASP A 89 -15.24 16.55 -2.06
CA ASP A 89 -15.45 15.36 -2.89
C ASP A 89 -14.14 14.82 -3.52
N GLU A 90 -13.12 15.68 -3.63
CA GLU A 90 -11.79 15.34 -4.14
C GLU A 90 -10.83 14.84 -3.05
N PHE A 91 -11.31 14.65 -1.81
CA PHE A 91 -10.46 14.15 -0.73
C PHE A 91 -10.05 12.70 -0.98
N GLU A 92 -8.74 12.44 -1.00
CA GLU A 92 -8.19 11.09 -0.98
C GLU A 92 -7.23 10.95 0.19
N TYR A 93 -7.22 9.79 0.83
CA TYR A 93 -6.13 9.50 1.76
C TYR A 93 -4.86 9.26 0.95
N VAL A 94 -3.81 10.03 1.21
CA VAL A 94 -2.56 9.92 0.46
C VAL A 94 -1.46 9.21 1.26
N LEU A 95 -0.67 8.43 0.54
CA LEU A 95 0.65 7.95 0.92
C LEU A 95 1.69 8.76 0.17
N LEU A 96 2.63 9.35 0.89
CA LEU A 96 3.70 10.18 0.34
C LEU A 96 5.06 9.64 0.75
N CYS A 97 6.10 9.94 -0.04
CA CYS A 97 7.47 9.79 0.43
C CYS A 97 7.92 11.02 1.23
N ASN A 98 8.28 10.85 2.51
CA ASN A 98 8.77 11.94 3.39
C ASN A 98 10.29 11.89 3.64
N LYS A 99 11.04 11.29 2.72
CA LYS A 99 12.51 11.24 2.76
C LYS A 99 13.05 11.43 1.35
N ILE A 100 13.89 12.46 1.14
CA ILE A 100 14.50 12.72 -0.17
C ILE A 100 15.23 11.46 -0.64
N CYS A 101 14.72 10.87 -1.72
CA CYS A 101 15.14 9.58 -2.25
C CYS A 101 15.59 9.64 -3.72
N GLY A 102 15.56 10.82 -4.36
CA GLY A 102 16.03 11.00 -5.73
C GLY A 102 15.37 12.15 -6.48
N ALA A 103 15.64 12.27 -7.78
CA ALA A 103 15.14 13.34 -8.63
C ALA A 103 13.61 13.33 -8.79
N ALA A 104 13.00 12.15 -8.83
CA ALA A 104 11.54 11.98 -8.94
C ALA A 104 10.82 11.93 -7.58
N HIS A 105 11.50 12.27 -6.48
CA HIS A 105 10.95 12.20 -5.12
C HIS A 105 9.60 12.92 -4.97
N TYR A 106 9.45 14.08 -5.59
CA TYR A 106 8.22 14.88 -5.54
C TYR A 106 6.99 14.16 -6.14
N ASN A 107 7.20 13.17 -7.00
CA ASN A 107 6.13 12.43 -7.66
C ASN A 107 5.80 11.10 -6.95
N MET A 108 6.48 10.79 -5.84
CA MET A 108 6.24 9.56 -5.09
C MET A 108 5.03 9.70 -4.17
N GLN A 109 3.86 9.51 -4.77
CA GLN A 109 2.58 9.49 -4.08
C GLN A 109 1.69 8.36 -4.57
N MET A 110 0.79 7.91 -3.71
CA MET A 110 -0.17 6.83 -3.96
C MET A 110 -1.42 7.07 -3.13
N ASN A 111 -2.58 6.69 -3.66
CA ASN A 111 -3.84 6.80 -2.92
C ASN A 111 -4.05 5.56 -2.04
N ILE A 112 -4.63 5.79 -0.86
CA ILE A 112 -5.11 4.79 0.06
C ILE A 112 -6.63 4.88 0.05
N VAL A 113 -7.30 3.81 -0.33
CA VAL A 113 -8.77 3.77 -0.31
C VAL A 113 -9.21 2.99 0.92
N VAL A 114 -9.94 3.62 1.83
CA VAL A 114 -10.53 2.94 2.99
C VAL A 114 -11.98 2.63 2.67
N ASP A 115 -12.28 1.35 2.53
CA ASP A 115 -13.58 0.85 2.11
C ASP A 115 -14.39 0.26 3.25
N SER A 116 -15.71 0.19 3.02
CA SER A 116 -16.56 -0.70 3.79
C SER A 116 -16.14 -2.16 3.53
N LYS A 117 -16.45 -3.07 4.45
CA LYS A 117 -16.12 -4.49 4.27
C LYS A 117 -16.70 -5.07 2.97
N GLU A 118 -17.94 -4.70 2.64
CA GLU A 118 -18.61 -5.17 1.43
C GLU A 118 -17.95 -4.62 0.16
N ASP A 119 -17.60 -3.33 0.15
CA ASP A 119 -16.93 -2.71 -1.01
C ASP A 119 -15.52 -3.29 -1.21
N TYR A 120 -14.78 -3.53 -0.12
CA TYR A 120 -13.47 -4.15 -0.17
C TYR A 120 -13.51 -5.58 -0.74
N GLU A 121 -14.48 -6.40 -0.31
CA GLU A 121 -14.66 -7.76 -0.82
C GLU A 121 -15.02 -7.78 -2.31
N LYS A 122 -15.86 -6.82 -2.76
CA LYS A 122 -16.17 -6.64 -4.19
C LYS A 122 -14.92 -6.28 -4.99
N TRP A 123 -14.17 -5.28 -4.52
CA TRP A 123 -12.93 -4.85 -5.17
C TRP A 123 -11.90 -5.99 -5.24
N LEU A 124 -11.76 -6.77 -4.17
CA LEU A 124 -10.84 -7.89 -4.10
C LEU A 124 -11.19 -8.98 -5.12
N ALA A 125 -12.48 -9.25 -5.32
CA ALA A 125 -12.97 -10.25 -6.29
C ALA A 125 -12.73 -9.86 -7.76
N GLU A 126 -12.48 -8.56 -8.04
CA GLU A 126 -12.14 -8.07 -9.37
C GLU A 126 -10.64 -8.20 -9.68
N GLN A 127 -9.80 -8.37 -8.65
CA GLN A 127 -8.36 -8.47 -8.83
C GLN A 127 -7.95 -9.89 -9.20
N LYS A 128 -6.89 -9.99 -10.02
CA LYS A 128 -6.22 -11.26 -10.31
C LYS A 128 -5.19 -11.56 -9.26
N THR A 129 -5.06 -12.82 -8.88
CA THR A 129 -3.94 -13.24 -8.05
C THR A 129 -2.67 -13.38 -8.89
N PHE A 130 -1.52 -13.46 -8.25
CA PHE A 130 -0.23 -13.63 -8.92
C PHE A 130 -0.16 -14.91 -9.77
N ALA A 131 -0.95 -15.92 -9.46
CA ALA A 131 -1.01 -17.18 -10.21
C ALA A 131 -1.82 -17.12 -11.52
N GLU A 132 -2.63 -16.06 -11.72
CA GLU A 132 -3.55 -15.88 -12.86
C GLU A 132 -3.09 -14.85 -13.91
#